data_AF-A0A2E2YS63-F1
#
_entry.id   AF-A0A2E2YS63-F1
#
_cell.length_a   1.000
_cell.length_b   1.000
_cell.length_c   1.000
_cell.angle_alpha   90.00
_cell.angle_beta   90.00
_cell.angle_gamma   90.00
#
_symmetry.space_group_name_H-M   'P 1'
#
loop_
_entity.id
_entity.type
_entity.pdbx_description
1 polymer ?
#
loop_
_entity_poly.entity_id
_entity_poly.type
_entity_poly.pdbx_seq_one_letter_code
_entity_poly.pdbx_strand_id
1 'polypeptide(L)' 'MPNVIQLKKIRRDRRLSKTRGITLCKSGIHKWSIDPNKRFDVKKGSLITTRICERCGVSRTTAD' A
#
# COMPACT_ATOMS: atom_id res chain seq x y z
N MET A 1 -13.60 -31.12 -13.52
CA MET A 1 -12.21 -31.13 -13.01
C MET A 1 -12.22 -30.74 -11.55
N PRO A 2 -11.64 -31.52 -10.62
CA PRO A 2 -11.60 -31.14 -9.22
C PRO A 2 -10.61 -29.99 -9.01
N ASN A 3 -11.02 -28.96 -8.27
CA ASN A 3 -10.14 -27.86 -7.88
C ASN A 3 -9.17 -28.34 -6.79
N VAL A 4 -7.95 -28.70 -7.18
CA VAL A 4 -6.89 -29.15 -6.26
C VAL A 4 -6.11 -27.94 -5.75
N ILE A 5 -6.29 -27.61 -4.47
CA ILE A 5 -5.62 -26.46 -3.84
C ILE A 5 -4.40 -26.93 -3.04
N GLN A 6 -3.23 -26.36 -3.32
CA GLN A 6 -1.98 -26.71 -2.65
C GLN A 6 -1.82 -26.00 -1.28
N LEU A 7 -2.01 -26.75 -0.19
CA LEU A 7 -1.91 -26.22 1.19
C LEU A 7 -0.56 -25.54 1.51
N LYS A 8 0.55 -26.05 0.98
CA LYS A 8 1.90 -25.45 1.17
C LYS A 8 1.98 -24.04 0.57
N LYS A 9 1.34 -23.81 -0.58
CA LYS A 9 1.32 -22.51 -1.27
C LYS A 9 0.59 -21.46 -0.43
N ILE A 10 -0.60 -21.80 0.06
CA ILE A 10 -1.41 -20.91 0.94
C ILE A 10 -0.63 -20.49 2.18
N ARG A 11 0.04 -21.43 2.85
CA ARG A 11 0.84 -21.13 4.06
C ARG A 11 2.02 -20.20 3.77
N ARG A 12 2.63 -20.31 2.58
CA ARG A 12 3.72 -19.42 2.15
C ARG A 12 3.18 -18.02 1.86
N ASP A 13 2.10 -17.92 1.08
CA ASP A 13 1.48 -16.65 0.72
C ASP A 13 0.97 -15.88 1.94
N ARG A 14 0.39 -16.58 2.94
CA ARG A 14 -0.04 -15.97 4.20
C ARG A 14 1.14 -15.44 5.04
N ARG A 15 2.31 -16.09 5.00
CA ARG A 15 3.51 -15.59 5.67
C ARG A 15 4.05 -14.35 4.96
N LEU A 16 4.15 -14.42 3.64
CA LEU A 16 4.57 -13.30 2.81
C LEU A 16 3.67 -12.09 3.01
N SER A 17 2.34 -12.26 3.03
CA SER A 17 1.41 -11.16 3.25
C SER A 17 1.57 -10.51 4.62
N LYS A 18 1.78 -11.30 5.67
CA LYS A 18 2.05 -10.78 7.03
C LYS A 18 3.36 -10.00 7.10
N THR A 19 4.40 -10.43 6.40
CA THR A 19 5.72 -9.77 6.45
C THR A 19 5.86 -8.62 5.45
N ARG A 20 4.89 -8.40 4.55
CA ARG A 20 4.91 -7.27 3.61
C ARG A 20 4.95 -5.95 4.38
N GLY A 21 5.96 -5.14 4.08
CA GLY A 21 6.12 -3.81 4.68
C GLY A 21 6.68 -3.77 6.09
N ILE A 22 7.03 -4.89 6.73
CA ILE A 22 7.52 -4.88 8.12
C ILE A 22 8.94 -4.31 8.24
N THR A 23 9.89 -4.70 7.40
CA THR A 23 11.30 -4.28 7.56
C THR A 23 11.50 -2.85 7.07
N LEU A 24 11.31 -2.62 5.77
CA LEU A 24 11.60 -1.32 5.14
C LEU A 24 10.67 -0.18 5.62
N CYS A 25 9.38 -0.44 5.79
CA CYS A 25 8.45 0.63 6.17
C CYS A 25 8.54 0.98 7.66
N LYS A 26 8.90 0.04 8.55
CA LYS A 26 9.18 0.38 9.96
C LYS A 26 10.41 1.26 10.11
N SER A 27 11.39 1.12 9.22
CA SER A 27 12.57 1.99 9.16
C SER A 27 12.31 3.35 8.48
N GLY A 28 11.07 3.65 8.08
CA GLY A 28 10.70 4.91 7.41
C GLY A 28 10.95 4.94 5.90
N ILE A 29 11.36 3.81 5.30
CA ILE A 29 11.64 3.71 3.86
C ILE A 29 10.40 3.17 3.13
N HIS A 30 9.52 4.09 2.75
CA HIS A 30 8.26 3.78 2.06
C HIS A 30 8.43 3.79 0.54
N LYS A 31 7.76 2.86 -0.14
CA LYS A 31 7.59 2.87 -1.60
C LYS A 31 6.26 3.56 -1.92
N TRP A 32 6.33 4.86 -2.19
CA TRP A 32 5.17 5.69 -2.49
C TRP A 32 4.69 5.46 -3.92
N SER A 33 3.40 5.22 -4.07
CA SER A 33 2.69 5.21 -5.34
C SER A 33 1.62 6.30 -5.32
N ILE A 34 1.36 6.92 -6.46
CA ILE A 34 0.39 8.02 -6.55
C ILE A 34 -1.00 7.41 -6.64
N ASP A 35 -1.90 7.85 -5.77
CA ASP A 35 -3.32 7.55 -5.94
C ASP A 35 -3.81 8.34 -7.18
N PRO A 36 -4.30 7.67 -8.24
CA PRO A 36 -4.76 8.36 -9.45
C PRO A 36 -5.93 9.30 -9.16
N ASN A 37 -6.62 9.12 -8.04
CA ASN A 37 -7.73 9.97 -7.63
C ASN A 37 -7.19 11.25 -6.97
N LYS A 38 -6.82 12.24 -7.80
CA LYS A 38 -6.47 13.59 -7.33
C LYS A 38 -7.69 14.21 -6.66
N ARG A 39 -7.55 14.64 -5.40
CA ARG A 39 -8.65 15.23 -4.62
C ARG A 39 -8.40 16.73 -4.47
N PHE A 40 -9.45 17.53 -4.44
CA PHE A 40 -9.35 18.94 -4.11
C PHE A 40 -9.64 19.13 -2.62
N ASP A 41 -8.70 19.70 -1.87
CA ASP A 41 -8.86 19.93 -0.43
C ASP A 41 -9.54 21.28 -0.22
N VAL A 42 -10.83 21.26 0.11
CA VAL A 42 -11.66 22.48 0.31
C VAL A 42 -11.09 23.38 1.40
N LYS A 43 -10.44 22.82 2.43
CA LYS A 43 -9.86 23.62 3.52
C LYS A 43 -8.59 24.35 3.11
N LYS A 44 -7.80 23.75 2.20
CA LYS A 44 -6.56 24.34 1.69
C LYS A 44 -6.75 25.16 0.42
N GLY A 45 -7.88 24.98 -0.26
CA GLY A 45 -8.18 25.64 -1.53
C GLY A 45 -7.28 25.16 -2.68
N SER A 46 -6.69 23.98 -2.57
CA SER A 46 -5.73 23.46 -3.56
C SER A 46 -5.94 21.99 -3.90
N LEU A 47 -5.45 21.61 -5.07
CA LEU A 47 -5.43 20.21 -5.51
C LEU A 47 -4.36 19.46 -4.71
N ILE A 48 -4.77 18.37 -4.06
CA ILE A 48 -3.87 17.53 -3.28
C ILE A 48 -3.58 16.23 -4.01
N THR A 49 -2.30 15.85 -3.99
CA THR A 49 -1.84 14.54 -4.48
C THR A 49 -1.64 13.63 -3.28
N THR A 50 -2.44 12.57 -3.18
CA THR A 50 -2.28 11.53 -2.16
C THR A 50 -1.36 10.44 -2.70
N ARG A 51 -0.36 10.07 -1.91
CA ARG A 51 0.57 8.97 -2.19
C ARG A 51 0.34 7.86 -1.20
N ILE A 52 0.13 6.65 -1.66
CA ILE A 52 -0.10 5.46 -0.83
C ILE A 52 1.13 4.57 -0.93
N CYS A 53 1.61 4.07 0.20
CA CYS A 53 2.70 3.11 0.21
C CYS A 53 2.20 1.74 -0.27
N GLU A 54 2.79 1.20 -1.34
CA GLU A 54 2.39 -0.10 -1.90
C GLU A 54 2.62 -1.28 -0.96
N ARG A 55 3.51 -1.12 0.03
CA ARG A 55 3.90 -2.19 0.96
C ARG A 55 3.00 -2.24 2.20
N CYS A 56 2.76 -1.09 2.82
CA CYS A 56 2.05 -0.99 4.11
C CYS A 56 0.71 -0.26 4.04
N GLY A 57 0.35 0.32 2.90
CA GLY A 57 -0.93 1.04 2.72
C GLY A 57 -1.00 2.41 3.40
N VAL A 58 0.07 2.86 4.06
CA VAL A 58 0.11 4.20 4.68
C VAL A 58 -0.04 5.27 3.60
N SER A 59 -0.92 6.23 3.81
CA SER A 59 -1.14 7.37 2.91
C SER A 59 -0.39 8.62 3.39
N ARG A 60 0.18 9.36 2.45
CA ARG A 60 0.78 10.68 2.65
C ARG A 60 0.22 11.66 1.64
N THR A 61 -0.24 12.80 2.10
CA THR A 61 -0.80 13.85 1.23
C THR A 61 0.22 14.96 1.07
N THR A 62 0.48 15.35 -0.18
CA THR A 62 1.30 16.52 -0.54
C THR A 62 0.40 17.51 -1.27
N ALA A 63 0.45 18.77 -0.86
CA ALA A 63 -0.13 19.87 -1.63
C ALA A 63 0.83 20.20 -2.77
N ASP A 64 0.29 20.39 -3.97
CA ASP A 64 1.02 20.91 -5.12
C ASP A 64 1.01 22.45 -5.09
#